data_AF-A0A507DSE0-F1
#
_entry.id   AF-A0A507DSE0-F1
#
_cell.length_a   1.000
_cell.length_b   1.000
_cell.length_c   1.000
_cell.angle_alpha   90.00
_cell.angle_beta   90.00
_cell.angle_gamma   90.00
#
_symmetry.space_group_name_H-M   'P 1'
#
loop_
_entity.id
_entity.type
_entity.pdbx_description
1 polymer ?
#
loop_
_entity_poly.entity_id
_entity_poly.type
_entity_poly.pdbx_seq_one_letter_code
_entity_poly.pdbx_strand_id
1 'polypeptide(L)'
;MTAFYDEVEIEDMLFDEETRIYTYPCPCGDKFQIAEEDIFSGDDIARCPSCSLIVRVIYDPDDFQRPDDSQGADTIPNMEESTRAKLNRLIDWAKTAVHVGFIPTVLLIGYINADPKPSILRLISPLAS
;
A
#
# COMPACT_ATOMS: atom_id res chain seq x y z
N MET A 1 -9.30 30.63 -13.62
CA MET A 1 -10.26 29.54 -13.41
C MET A 1 -10.44 28.85 -14.75
N THR A 2 -9.86 27.66 -14.91
CA THR A 2 -10.31 26.71 -15.93
C THR A 2 -11.71 26.28 -15.52
N ALA A 3 -12.71 26.60 -16.32
CA ALA A 3 -14.09 26.23 -16.05
C ALA A 3 -14.33 24.83 -16.64
N PHE A 4 -14.42 23.83 -15.77
CA PHE A 4 -14.88 22.50 -16.16
C PHE A 4 -16.39 22.52 -16.35
N TYR A 5 -16.87 21.80 -17.37
CA TYR A 5 -18.29 21.66 -17.61
C TYR A 5 -18.94 20.72 -16.57
N ASP A 6 -18.25 19.63 -16.25
CA ASP A 6 -18.70 18.63 -15.29
C ASP A 6 -17.52 17.80 -14.73
N GLU A 7 -17.79 17.02 -13.69
CA GLU A 7 -16.90 16.00 -13.12
C GLU A 7 -17.54 14.63 -13.33
N VAL A 8 -16.87 13.74 -14.07
CA VAL A 8 -17.40 12.44 -14.49
C VAL A 8 -16.49 11.34 -13.98
N GLU A 9 -17.05 10.29 -13.39
CA GLU A 9 -16.28 9.12 -12.96
C GLU A 9 -15.84 8.29 -14.17
N ILE A 10 -14.64 7.74 -14.14
CA ILE A 10 -14.10 6.94 -15.25
C ILE A 10 -14.98 5.71 -15.57
N GLU A 11 -15.66 5.16 -14.55
CA GLU A 11 -16.60 4.04 -14.67
C GLU A 11 -17.85 4.37 -15.51
N ASP A 12 -18.22 5.66 -15.60
CA ASP A 12 -19.36 6.13 -16.41
C ASP A 12 -18.96 6.41 -17.87
N MET A 13 -17.67 6.35 -18.19
CA MET A 13 -17.18 6.55 -19.56
C MET A 13 -17.21 5.24 -20.34
N LEU A 14 -17.47 5.34 -21.66
CA LEU A 14 -17.41 4.19 -22.55
C LEU A 14 -15.96 3.96 -22.98
N PHE A 15 -15.39 2.80 -22.63
CA PHE A 15 -14.07 2.38 -23.08
C PHE A 15 -14.14 1.66 -24.43
N ASP A 16 -13.30 2.09 -25.37
CA ASP A 16 -13.12 1.45 -26.67
C ASP A 16 -11.78 0.69 -26.70
N GLU A 17 -11.81 -0.64 -26.78
CA GLU A 17 -10.61 -1.49 -26.69
C GLU A 17 -9.67 -1.36 -27.91
N GLU A 18 -10.21 -1.01 -29.08
CA GLU A 18 -9.43 -0.90 -30.32
C GLU A 18 -8.56 0.36 -30.31
N THR A 19 -9.15 1.47 -29.89
CA THR A 19 -8.49 2.78 -29.84
C THR A 19 -7.89 3.12 -28.49
N ARG A 20 -8.29 2.40 -27.42
CA ARG A 20 -7.92 2.65 -26.01
C ARG A 20 -8.24 4.07 -25.55
N ILE A 21 -9.44 4.53 -25.90
CA ILE A 21 -9.96 5.86 -25.59
C ILE A 21 -11.25 5.75 -24.78
N TYR A 22 -11.33 6.53 -23.71
CA TYR A 22 -12.56 6.70 -22.92
C TYR A 22 -13.39 7.84 -23.49
N THR A 23 -14.69 7.56 -23.66
CA THR A 23 -15.61 8.43 -24.39
C THR A 23 -16.87 8.73 -23.60
N TYR A 24 -17.28 10.00 -23.54
CA TYR A 24 -18.49 10.46 -22.83
C TYR A 24 -19.34 11.42 -23.68
N PRO A 25 -20.69 11.34 -23.67
CA PRO A 25 -21.54 12.19 -24.51
C PRO A 25 -21.40 13.68 -24.16
N CYS A 26 -21.18 14.52 -25.17
CA CYS A 26 -21.10 15.97 -25.02
C CYS A 26 -22.42 16.63 -25.40
N PRO A 27 -22.89 17.66 -24.66
CA PRO A 27 -24.12 18.39 -24.99
C PRO A 27 -24.11 19.07 -26.37
N CYS A 28 -22.95 19.20 -27.03
CA CYS A 28 -22.88 19.73 -28.40
C CYS A 28 -23.22 18.69 -29.48
N GLY A 29 -23.43 17.42 -29.12
CA GLY A 29 -23.73 16.31 -30.03
C GLY A 29 -22.54 15.44 -30.41
N ASP A 30 -21.32 15.83 -30.03
CA ASP A 30 -20.11 15.01 -30.14
C ASP A 30 -19.81 14.29 -28.82
N LYS A 31 -18.59 13.80 -28.67
CA LYS A 31 -18.15 13.08 -27.47
C LYS A 31 -16.85 13.67 -26.93
N PHE A 32 -16.75 13.74 -25.61
CA PHE A 32 -15.49 13.95 -24.91
C PHE A 32 -14.64 12.70 -25.06
N GLN A 33 -13.33 12.90 -25.24
CA GLN A 33 -12.37 11.84 -25.49
C GLN A 33 -11.13 12.09 -24.63
N ILE A 34 -10.59 11.02 -24.05
CA ILE A 34 -9.30 10.99 -23.34
C ILE A 34 -8.65 9.61 -23.56
N ALA A 35 -7.34 9.57 -23.80
CA ALA A 35 -6.65 8.31 -24.01
C ALA A 35 -6.33 7.62 -22.67
N GLU A 36 -6.30 6.29 -22.67
CA GLU A 36 -5.87 5.50 -21.50
C GLU A 36 -4.45 5.87 -21.04
N GLU A 37 -3.55 6.13 -21.99
CA GLU A 37 -2.16 6.52 -21.70
C GLU A 37 -2.04 7.88 -21.01
N ASP A 38 -2.97 8.80 -21.29
CA ASP A 38 -3.02 10.11 -20.65
C ASP A 38 -3.45 9.96 -19.19
N ILE A 39 -4.48 9.15 -18.93
CA ILE A 39 -4.94 8.83 -17.57
C ILE A 39 -3.83 8.16 -16.77
N PHE A 40 -3.10 7.22 -17.37
CA PHE A 40 -1.95 6.56 -16.74
C PHE A 40 -0.81 7.53 -16.42
N SER A 41 -0.67 8.61 -17.20
CA SER A 41 0.33 9.65 -16.98
C SER A 41 -0.08 10.68 -15.92
N GLY A 42 -1.33 10.64 -15.45
CA GLY A 42 -1.86 11.56 -14.45
C GLY A 42 -2.80 12.63 -15.00
N ASP A 43 -3.19 12.57 -16.28
CA ASP A 43 -4.08 13.56 -16.88
C ASP A 43 -5.55 13.23 -16.63
N ASP A 44 -6.28 14.20 -16.07
CA ASP A 44 -7.70 14.08 -15.70
C ASP A 44 -8.64 14.90 -16.62
N ILE A 45 -8.18 15.35 -17.80
CA ILE A 45 -8.92 16.31 -18.63
C ILE A 45 -9.38 15.70 -19.95
N ALA A 46 -10.66 15.33 -20.05
CA ALA A 46 -11.25 14.90 -21.31
C ALA A 46 -11.76 16.09 -22.13
N ARG A 47 -11.47 16.08 -23.44
CA ARG A 47 -11.72 17.21 -24.35
C ARG A 47 -12.70 16.81 -25.45
N CYS A 48 -13.58 17.75 -25.81
CA CYS A 48 -14.45 17.57 -26.97
C CYS A 48 -13.87 18.30 -28.20
N PRO A 49 -13.69 17.62 -29.35
CA PRO A 49 -13.08 18.22 -30.54
C PRO A 49 -13.93 19.34 -31.17
N SER A 50 -15.24 19.35 -30.91
CA SER A 50 -16.18 20.23 -31.64
C SER A 50 -16.57 21.49 -30.88
N CYS A 51 -16.54 21.49 -29.56
CA CYS A 51 -17.02 22.62 -28.75
C CYS A 51 -15.98 23.19 -27.78
N SER A 52 -14.77 22.64 -27.74
CA SER A 52 -13.69 23.01 -26.79
C SER A 52 -14.06 22.91 -25.31
N LEU A 53 -15.24 22.35 -24.99
CA LEU A 53 -15.60 22.00 -23.61
C LEU A 53 -14.63 20.95 -23.08
N ILE A 54 -14.46 20.97 -21.77
CA ILE A 54 -13.65 20.02 -21.02
C ILE A 54 -14.44 19.53 -19.82
N VAL A 55 -14.26 18.25 -19.48
CA VAL A 55 -14.78 17.64 -18.25
C VAL A 55 -13.60 17.08 -17.45
N ARG A 56 -13.76 17.06 -16.13
CA ARG A 56 -12.77 16.45 -15.23
C ARG A 56 -13.11 14.99 -15.01
N VAL A 57 -12.14 14.12 -15.23
CA VAL A 57 -12.31 12.67 -15.07
C VAL A 57 -11.84 12.29 -13.67
N ILE A 58 -12.75 11.71 -12.88
CA ILE A 58 -12.45 11.21 -11.54
C ILE A 58 -12.08 9.73 -11.68
N TYR A 59 -10.85 9.39 -11.29
CA TYR A 59 -10.33 8.03 -11.31
C TYR A 59 -9.49 7.76 -10.05
N ASP A 60 -9.41 6.49 -9.66
CA ASP A 60 -8.52 6.06 -8.59
C ASP A 60 -7.17 5.64 -9.20
N PRO A 61 -6.04 6.21 -8.76
CA PRO A 61 -4.73 5.89 -9.32
C PRO A 61 -4.27 4.47 -9.01
N ASP A 62 -4.86 3.78 -8.03
CA ASP A 62 -4.53 2.37 -7.74
C ASP A 62 -5.14 1.41 -8.78
N ASP A 63 -6.24 1.80 -9.46
CA ASP A 63 -6.88 0.95 -10.49
C ASP A 63 -5.98 0.77 -11.73
N PHE A 64 -5.13 1.75 -12.00
CA PHE A 64 -4.21 1.76 -13.13
C PHE A 64 -2.78 1.35 -12.77
N GLN A 65 -2.47 1.09 -11.50
CA GLN A 65 -1.14 0.62 -11.09
C GLN A 65 -0.94 -0.87 -11.41
N ARG A 66 0.07 -1.20 -12.22
CA ARG A 66 0.50 -2.57 -12.46
C ARG A 66 1.08 -3.13 -11.14
N PRO A 67 0.75 -4.35 -10.70
CA PRO A 67 1.13 -4.89 -9.37
C PRO A 67 2.64 -5.19 -9.16
N ASP A 68 3.54 -4.44 -9.77
CA ASP A 68 4.95 -4.80 -9.87
C ASP A 68 5.91 -3.62 -9.75
N ASP A 69 5.81 -2.84 -8.67
CA ASP A 69 6.89 -1.92 -8.23
C ASP A 69 6.99 -1.86 -6.68
N SER A 70 7.32 -3.00 -6.07
CA SER A 70 7.97 -3.15 -4.76
C SER A 70 7.99 -1.94 -3.78
N GLN A 71 7.06 -1.93 -2.83
CA GLN A 71 7.33 -1.77 -1.39
C GLN A 71 6.08 -2.09 -0.59
N GLY A 72 6.20 -3.08 0.31
CA GLY A 72 5.13 -3.46 1.23
C GLY A 72 4.73 -2.30 2.14
N ALA A 73 3.54 -1.78 1.91
CA ALA A 73 2.74 -1.07 2.89
C ALA A 73 1.26 -1.42 2.63
N ASP A 74 0.82 -2.49 3.29
CA ASP A 74 -0.48 -2.54 3.94
C ASP A 74 -1.76 -2.38 3.10
N THR A 75 -1.92 -3.07 1.97
CA THR A 75 -3.27 -3.50 1.56
C THR A 75 -3.63 -4.74 2.38
N ILE A 76 -4.07 -4.53 3.63
CA ILE A 76 -4.81 -5.55 4.36
C ILE A 76 -6.20 -5.60 3.71
N PRO A 77 -6.57 -6.67 2.97
CA PRO A 77 -7.96 -6.82 2.57
C PRO A 77 -8.79 -6.90 3.85
N ASN A 78 -9.85 -6.11 3.89
CA ASN A 78 -10.83 -6.09 4.97
C ASN A 78 -11.36 -7.52 5.19
N MET A 79 -10.77 -8.23 6.15
CA MET A 79 -10.99 -9.65 6.39
C MET A 79 -11.41 -9.86 7.84
N GLU A 80 -12.72 -10.04 7.98
CA GLU A 80 -13.45 -10.88 8.91
C GLU A 80 -13.02 -10.88 10.39
N GLU A 81 -13.96 -10.47 11.24
CA GLU A 81 -13.87 -10.30 12.69
C GLU A 81 -13.24 -11.50 13.46
N SER A 82 -13.27 -12.70 12.87
CA SER A 82 -12.68 -13.93 13.41
C SER A 82 -11.14 -14.03 13.27
N THR A 83 -10.55 -13.35 12.28
CA THR A 83 -9.12 -13.47 11.92
C THR A 83 -8.23 -12.60 12.82
N ARG A 84 -8.73 -11.43 13.25
CA ARG A 84 -8.00 -10.45 14.09
C ARG A 84 -7.65 -11.00 15.47
N ALA A 85 -8.57 -11.71 16.11
CA ALA A 85 -8.36 -12.30 17.43
C ALA A 85 -7.31 -13.43 17.41
N LYS A 86 -7.29 -14.23 16.33
CA LYS A 86 -6.28 -15.28 16.14
C LYS A 86 -4.92 -14.70 15.84
N LEU A 87 -4.85 -13.66 15.00
CA LEU A 87 -3.60 -13.00 14.64
C LEU A 87 -2.95 -12.29 15.84
N ASN A 88 -3.72 -11.53 16.62
CA ASN A 88 -3.19 -10.88 17.82
C ASN A 88 -2.65 -11.90 18.84
N ARG A 89 -3.37 -13.02 19.05
CA ARG A 89 -2.89 -14.12 19.91
C ARG A 89 -1.62 -14.78 19.39
N LEU A 90 -1.47 -14.93 18.08
CA LEU A 90 -0.25 -15.48 17.46
C LEU A 90 0.93 -14.52 17.61
N ILE A 91 0.71 -13.21 17.46
CA ILE A 91 1.75 -12.18 17.66
C ILE A 91 2.20 -12.14 19.13
N ASP A 92 1.27 -12.21 20.09
CA ASP A 92 1.61 -12.27 21.52
C ASP A 92 2.40 -13.54 21.88
N TRP A 93 1.99 -14.68 21.31
CA TRP A 93 2.71 -15.94 21.49
C TRP A 93 4.12 -15.87 20.88
N ALA A 94 4.27 -15.30 19.68
CA ALA A 94 5.56 -15.13 19.02
C ALA A 94 6.50 -14.21 19.82
N LYS A 95 6.01 -13.06 20.28
CA LYS A 95 6.80 -12.12 21.09
C LYS A 95 7.25 -12.76 22.41
N THR A 96 6.39 -13.55 23.03
CA THR A 96 6.71 -14.31 24.24
C THR A 96 7.73 -15.41 23.97
N ALA A 97 7.59 -16.16 22.87
CA ALA A 97 8.51 -17.23 22.49
C ALA A 97 9.93 -16.70 22.19
N VAL A 98 10.04 -15.54 21.54
CA VAL A 98 11.34 -14.89 21.30
C VAL A 98 11.99 -14.48 22.62
N HIS A 99 11.24 -13.87 23.54
CA HIS A 99 11.81 -13.42 24.80
C HIS A 99 12.22 -14.59 25.71
N VAL A 100 11.40 -15.64 25.76
CA VAL A 100 11.62 -16.82 26.62
C VAL A 100 12.64 -17.80 26.02
N GLY A 101 12.76 -17.88 24.70
CA GLY A 101 13.68 -18.78 24.02
C GLY A 101 14.96 -18.09 23.60
N PHE A 102 14.85 -17.13 22.69
CA PHE A 102 16.00 -16.54 22.00
C PHE A 102 16.94 -15.81 22.97
N ILE A 103 16.41 -15.04 23.93
CA ILE A 103 17.22 -14.26 24.87
C ILE A 103 18.07 -15.15 25.80
N PRO A 104 17.51 -16.15 26.53
CA PRO A 104 18.33 -17.04 27.34
C PRO A 104 19.25 -17.93 26.51
N THR A 105 18.87 -18.33 25.29
CA THR A 105 19.76 -19.09 24.40
C THR A 105 20.95 -18.25 23.92
N VAL A 106 20.74 -16.98 23.56
CA VAL A 106 21.82 -16.05 23.18
C VAL A 106 22.75 -15.77 24.37
N LEU A 107 22.21 -15.56 25.57
CA LEU A 107 23.01 -15.43 26.80
C LEU A 107 23.84 -16.69 27.09
N LEU A 108 23.25 -17.88 26.90
CA LEU A 108 23.94 -19.15 27.10
C LEU A 108 25.08 -19.36 26.08
N ILE A 109 24.83 -19.05 24.80
CA ILE A 109 25.84 -19.12 23.74
C ILE A 109 26.99 -18.13 24.01
N GLY A 110 26.67 -16.91 24.45
CA GLY A 110 27.67 -15.93 24.85
C GLY A 110 28.50 -16.39 26.04
N TYR A 111 27.89 -17.04 27.04
CA TYR A 111 28.59 -17.60 28.19
C TYR A 111 29.55 -18.74 27.81
N ILE A 112 29.15 -19.63 26.89
CA ILE A 112 29.96 -20.78 26.47
C ILE A 112 31.19 -20.35 25.64
N ASN A 113 31.06 -19.28 24.83
CA ASN A 113 32.12 -18.82 23.94
C ASN A 113 33.04 -17.73 24.54
N ALA A 114 32.78 -17.27 25.76
CA ALA A 114 33.62 -16.25 26.41
C ALA A 114 34.88 -16.88 27.04
N ASP A 115 36.06 -16.53 26.51
CA ASP A 115 37.37 -16.84 27.10
C ASP A 115 38.10 -15.53 27.45
N PRO A 116 38.57 -15.32 28.71
CA PRO A 116 38.51 -16.25 29.85
C PRO A 116 37.12 -16.27 30.52
N LYS A 117 36.69 -17.45 30.96
CA LYS A 117 35.37 -17.69 31.56
C LYS A 117 35.13 -16.83 32.82
N PRO A 118 34.13 -15.95 32.84
CA PRO A 118 33.85 -15.12 34.02
C PRO A 118 33.30 -15.98 35.17
N SER A 119 33.86 -15.83 36.36
CA SER A 119 33.40 -16.55 37.55
C SER A 119 32.02 -16.05 37.97
N ILE A 120 30.98 -16.89 37.85
CA ILE A 120 29.58 -16.58 38.22
C ILE A 120 29.47 -16.02 39.65
N LEU A 121 30.41 -16.38 40.53
CA LEU A 121 30.51 -15.94 41.92
C LEU A 121 30.76 -14.43 42.12
N ARG A 122 31.14 -13.67 41.08
CA ARG A 122 31.36 -12.21 41.19
C ARG A 122 30.12 -11.35 40.95
N LEU A 123 29.03 -11.88 40.40
CA LEU A 123 27.81 -11.10 40.16
C LEU A 123 26.89 -10.98 41.38
N ILE A 124 27.13 -11.77 42.44
CA ILE A 124 26.30 -11.83 43.65
C ILE A 124 27.02 -11.25 44.87
N SER A 125 28.23 -10.71 44.70
CA SER A 125 29.03 -10.15 45.79
C SER A 125 28.76 -8.64 45.93
N PRO A 126 28.04 -8.17 46.97
CA PRO A 126 27.82 -6.74 47.21
C PRO A 126 29.05 -6.03 47.82
N LEU A 127 30.26 -6.56 47.61
CA LEU A 127 31.50 -6.15 48.30
C LEU A 127 32.72 -6.15 47.37
N ALA A 128 32.53 -5.64 46.15
CA ALA A 128 33.64 -5.17 45.32
C ALA A 128 33.47 -3.66 45.13
N SER A 129 33.88 -2.93 46.17
CA SER A 129 34.32 -1.53 46.05
C SER A 129 35.76 -1.50 45.56
#